data_AF-F9LXV9-F1
#
_entry.id   AF-F9LXV9-F1
#
_cell.length_a   1.000
_cell.length_b   1.000
_cell.length_c   1.000
_cell.angle_alpha   90.00
_cell.angle_beta   90.00
_cell.angle_gamma   90.00
#
_symmetry.space_group_name_H-M   'P 1'
#
loop_
_entity.id
_entity.type
_entity.pdbx_description
1 polymer ?
#
loop_
_entity_poly.entity_id
_entity_poly.type
_entity_poly.pdbx_seq_one_letter_code
_entity_poly.pdbx_strand_id
1 'polypeptide(L)'
;MLQEFSDMAHKLLNQHPVSVSNKEKVENFFKQYENPNLEYVNSYWSIDTESENIQDYYALIEKNRKERKAFQGLYDLPIDEFLEKGIIKGSVRYKDTVLEEGEKDYFDSEGGLTGFISNGIDNAELPDAFYEVSYYYGAKGYRSGSSVPLKVQNHKMLYYGSNFN
;
A
#
# COMPACT_ATOMS: atom_id res chain seq x y z
N MET A 1 3.83 13.46 -19.08
CA MET A 1 2.63 12.60 -19.17
C MET A 1 2.57 11.62 -18.01
N LEU A 2 3.38 10.55 -17.96
CA LEU A 2 3.44 9.63 -16.79
C LEU A 2 3.77 10.35 -15.46
N GLN A 3 4.78 11.22 -15.45
CA GLN A 3 5.16 11.95 -14.24
C GLN A 3 4.08 12.94 -13.77
N GLU A 4 3.56 13.76 -14.68
CA GLU A 4 2.48 14.73 -14.37
C GLU A 4 1.22 14.03 -13.86
N PHE A 5 0.91 12.88 -14.44
CA PHE A 5 -0.17 12.01 -13.98
C PHE A 5 0.11 11.48 -12.58
N SER A 6 1.30 10.92 -12.34
CA SER A 6 1.69 10.36 -11.05
C SER A 6 1.63 11.42 -9.94
N ASP A 7 2.16 12.61 -10.21
CA ASP A 7 2.14 13.74 -9.26
C ASP A 7 0.70 14.20 -8.96
N MET A 8 -0.16 14.25 -9.98
CA MET A 8 -1.57 14.63 -9.83
C MET A 8 -2.36 13.54 -9.09
N ALA A 9 -2.19 12.28 -9.46
CA ALA A 9 -2.80 11.14 -8.80
C ALA A 9 -2.37 11.06 -7.33
N HIS A 10 -1.09 11.26 -7.02
CA HIS A 10 -0.60 11.27 -5.64
C HIS A 10 -1.27 12.38 -4.81
N LYS A 11 -1.41 13.59 -5.35
CA LYS A 11 -2.14 14.69 -4.69
C LYS A 11 -3.60 14.32 -4.45
N LEU A 12 -4.27 13.77 -5.46
CA LEU A 12 -5.67 13.38 -5.39
C LEU A 12 -5.90 12.25 -4.38
N LEU A 13 -5.03 11.23 -4.35
CA LEU A 13 -5.07 10.17 -3.35
C LEU A 13 -4.94 10.71 -1.92
N ASN A 14 -4.21 11.79 -1.70
CA ASN A 14 -4.05 12.40 -0.38
C ASN A 14 -5.22 13.30 0.04
N GLN A 15 -6.11 13.67 -0.89
CA GLN A 15 -7.24 14.57 -0.63
C GLN A 15 -8.60 13.89 -0.77
N HIS A 16 -8.68 12.77 -1.50
CA HIS A 16 -9.94 12.08 -1.76
C HIS A 16 -10.49 11.46 -0.47
N PRO A 17 -11.75 11.78 -0.05
CA PRO A 17 -12.28 11.36 1.24
C PRO A 17 -12.26 9.83 1.47
N VAL A 18 -12.59 9.05 0.44
CA VAL A 18 -12.54 7.57 0.51
C VAL A 18 -11.11 7.08 0.71
N SER A 19 -10.14 7.68 0.02
CA SER A 19 -8.73 7.30 0.15
C SER A 19 -8.20 7.66 1.54
N VAL A 20 -8.56 8.84 2.07
CA VAL A 20 -8.21 9.24 3.45
C VAL A 20 -8.83 8.29 4.48
N SER A 21 -10.11 7.95 4.36
CA SER A 21 -10.76 7.00 5.26
C SER A 21 -10.11 5.61 5.19
N ASN A 22 -9.77 5.14 3.99
CA ASN A 22 -9.06 3.87 3.78
C ASN A 22 -7.65 3.90 4.40
N LYS A 23 -6.90 5.02 4.31
CA LYS A 23 -5.62 5.23 5.01
C LYS A 23 -5.78 5.07 6.52
N GLU A 24 -6.77 5.75 7.08
CA GLU A 24 -7.01 5.74 8.53
C GLU A 24 -7.35 4.33 9.03
N LYS A 25 -8.17 3.57 8.30
CA LYS A 25 -8.46 2.16 8.63
C LYS A 25 -7.20 1.29 8.65
N VAL A 26 -6.39 1.37 7.59
CA VAL A 26 -5.13 0.62 7.47
C VAL A 26 -4.18 1.00 8.60
N GLU A 27 -3.98 2.30 8.83
CA GLU A 27 -3.14 2.81 9.91
C GLU A 27 -3.60 2.32 11.29
N ASN A 28 -4.90 2.41 11.58
CA ASN A 28 -5.46 1.98 12.86
C ASN A 28 -5.30 0.48 13.09
N PHE A 29 -5.37 -0.34 12.04
CA PHE A 29 -5.09 -1.77 12.14
C PHE A 29 -3.60 -2.04 12.42
N PHE A 30 -2.70 -1.55 11.56
CA PHE A 30 -1.27 -1.87 11.65
C PHE A 30 -0.57 -1.25 12.87
N LYS A 31 -1.11 -0.17 13.45
CA LYS A 31 -0.64 0.38 14.74
C LYS A 31 -0.89 -0.55 15.92
N GLN A 32 -1.85 -1.48 15.84
CA GLN A 32 -2.13 -2.44 16.90
C GLN A 32 -1.09 -3.57 16.97
N TYR A 33 -0.25 -3.70 15.94
CA TYR A 33 0.85 -4.65 15.98
C TYR A 33 1.94 -4.15 16.93
N GLU A 34 1.93 -4.68 18.16
CA GLU A 34 2.94 -4.42 19.16
C GLU A 34 4.11 -5.39 19.00
N ASN A 35 5.30 -4.85 18.72
CA ASN A 35 6.55 -5.60 18.70
C ASN A 35 7.63 -4.77 19.42
N PRO A 36 8.41 -5.34 20.34
CA PRO A 36 9.40 -4.59 21.12
C PRO A 36 10.48 -3.93 20.25
N ASN A 37 10.68 -4.44 19.04
CA ASN A 37 11.74 -4.03 18.13
C ASN A 37 11.24 -3.30 16.88
N LEU A 38 9.92 -3.19 16.68
CA LEU A 38 9.35 -2.47 15.53
C LEU A 38 8.43 -1.34 16.00
N GLU A 39 8.69 -0.16 15.46
CA GLU A 39 7.87 1.04 15.65
C GLU A 39 7.09 1.32 14.36
N TYR A 40 5.76 1.46 14.44
CA TYR A 40 4.97 1.90 13.29
C TYR A 40 5.39 3.32 12.87
N VAL A 41 5.67 3.51 11.57
CA VAL A 41 6.09 4.81 11.03
C VAL A 41 4.95 5.47 10.30
N ASN A 42 4.48 4.85 9.23
CA ASN A 42 3.38 5.37 8.43
C ASN A 42 2.76 4.29 7.54
N SER A 43 1.64 4.66 6.95
CA SER A 43 1.08 4.01 5.78
C SER A 43 0.85 5.06 4.70
N TYR A 44 0.99 4.69 3.44
CA TYR A 44 0.71 5.57 2.31
C TYR A 44 0.22 4.77 1.13
N TRP A 45 -0.33 5.48 0.16
CA TRP A 45 -0.80 4.89 -1.09
C TRP A 45 0.03 5.44 -2.24
N SER A 46 0.37 4.59 -3.18
CA SER A 46 1.10 4.94 -4.39
C SER A 46 0.39 4.36 -5.59
N ILE A 47 0.59 5.00 -6.74
CA ILE A 47 0.20 4.44 -8.02
C ILE A 47 1.24 3.42 -8.44
N ASP A 48 0.79 2.21 -8.78
CA ASP A 48 1.62 1.19 -9.39
C ASP A 48 1.75 1.46 -10.88
N THR A 49 2.80 2.18 -11.26
CA THR A 49 3.06 2.53 -12.67
C THR A 49 3.38 1.32 -13.54
N GLU A 50 3.67 0.17 -12.93
CA GLU A 50 3.97 -1.09 -13.61
C GLU A 50 2.73 -1.99 -13.77
N SER A 51 1.61 -1.64 -13.14
CA SER A 51 0.36 -2.40 -13.25
C SER A 51 -0.14 -2.41 -14.69
N GLU A 52 -0.48 -3.58 -15.25
CA GLU A 52 -1.06 -3.66 -16.59
C GLU A 52 -2.39 -2.87 -16.68
N ASN A 53 -3.16 -2.86 -15.59
CA ASN A 53 -4.43 -2.16 -15.48
C ASN A 53 -4.29 -0.63 -15.57
N ILE A 54 -3.10 -0.07 -15.33
CA ILE A 54 -2.87 1.38 -15.45
C ILE A 54 -2.74 1.83 -16.90
N GLN A 55 -2.34 0.93 -17.81
CA GLN A 55 -2.14 1.25 -19.22
C GLN A 55 -3.47 1.62 -19.90
N ASP A 56 -4.55 0.92 -19.56
CA ASP A 56 -5.90 1.25 -20.01
C ASP A 56 -6.31 2.66 -19.59
N TYR A 57 -5.94 3.06 -18.37
CA TYR A 57 -6.22 4.40 -17.87
C TYR A 57 -5.40 5.47 -18.58
N TYR A 58 -4.12 5.20 -18.87
CA TYR A 58 -3.29 6.09 -19.69
C TYR A 58 -3.82 6.25 -21.11
N ALA A 59 -4.29 5.16 -21.73
CA ALA A 59 -4.91 5.20 -23.05
C ALA A 59 -6.19 6.07 -23.05
N LEU A 60 -7.01 5.97 -21.99
CA LEU A 60 -8.20 6.79 -21.81
C LEU A 60 -7.85 8.29 -21.69
N ILE A 61 -6.87 8.62 -20.85
CA ILE A 61 -6.41 10.01 -20.65
C ILE A 61 -5.90 10.61 -21.97
N GLU A 62 -5.07 9.86 -22.70
CA GLU A 62 -4.51 10.30 -23.97
C GLU A 62 -5.61 10.50 -25.03
N LYS A 63 -6.62 9.62 -25.08
CA LYS A 63 -7.79 9.78 -25.94
C LYS A 63 -8.56 11.07 -25.60
N ASN A 64 -8.89 11.29 -24.32
CA ASN A 64 -9.60 12.49 -23.88
C ASN A 64 -8.85 13.77 -24.24
N ARG A 65 -7.52 13.76 -24.06
CA ARG A 65 -6.65 14.88 -24.46
C ARG A 65 -6.71 15.16 -25.96
N LYS A 66 -6.62 14.14 -26.82
CA LYS A 66 -6.73 14.28 -28.29
C LYS A 66 -8.08 14.88 -28.69
N GLU A 67 -9.14 14.52 -27.97
CA GLU A 67 -10.49 15.05 -28.15
C GLU A 67 -10.70 16.44 -27.51
N ARG A 68 -9.65 17.07 -26.97
CA ARG A 68 -9.69 18.34 -26.22
C ARG A 68 -10.64 18.32 -25.01
N LYS A 69 -10.95 17.13 -24.49
CA LYS A 69 -11.66 16.93 -23.22
C LYS A 69 -10.61 16.97 -22.12
N ALA A 70 -10.43 18.14 -21.51
CA ALA A 70 -9.43 18.32 -20.46
C ALA A 70 -9.77 17.44 -19.24
N PHE A 71 -8.91 16.48 -18.91
CA PHE A 71 -8.77 15.83 -17.59
C PHE A 71 -10.07 15.34 -16.91
N GLN A 72 -11.17 15.21 -17.64
CA GLN A 72 -12.45 14.73 -17.15
C GLN A 72 -12.33 13.22 -16.90
N GLY A 73 -12.60 12.78 -15.66
CA GLY A 73 -12.31 11.44 -15.16
C GLY A 73 -11.03 11.34 -14.30
N LEU A 74 -10.14 12.33 -14.34
CA LEU A 74 -8.92 12.35 -13.51
C LEU A 74 -9.19 12.90 -12.10
N TYR A 75 -10.21 13.74 -11.92
CA TYR A 75 -10.64 14.23 -10.59
C TYR A 75 -11.57 13.25 -9.85
N ASP A 76 -12.27 12.40 -10.59
CA ASP A 76 -13.16 11.36 -10.07
C ASP A 76 -12.44 10.01 -10.13
N LEU A 77 -11.27 9.91 -9.50
CA LEU A 77 -10.54 8.64 -9.44
C LEU A 77 -11.43 7.60 -8.75
N PRO A 78 -11.77 6.47 -9.41
CA PRO A 78 -12.56 5.43 -8.78
C PRO A 78 -11.63 4.65 -7.83
N ILE A 79 -11.45 5.19 -6.62
CA ILE A 79 -10.46 4.70 -5.64
C ILE A 79 -10.62 3.21 -5.38
N ASP A 80 -11.84 2.74 -5.11
CA ASP A 80 -12.08 1.33 -4.78
C ASP A 80 -11.77 0.42 -5.97
N GLU A 81 -12.14 0.80 -7.20
CA GLU A 81 -11.80 0.05 -8.41
C GLU A 81 -10.28 0.00 -8.64
N PHE A 82 -9.58 1.12 -8.41
CA PHE A 82 -8.14 1.21 -8.60
C PHE A 82 -7.37 0.39 -7.56
N LEU A 83 -7.88 0.35 -6.32
CA LEU A 83 -7.34 -0.49 -5.26
C LEU A 83 -7.55 -1.98 -5.60
N GLU A 84 -8.77 -2.36 -5.99
CA GLU A 84 -9.12 -3.73 -6.38
C GLU A 84 -8.22 -4.24 -7.52
N LYS A 85 -8.09 -3.44 -8.58
CA LYS A 85 -7.26 -3.71 -9.77
C LYS A 85 -5.75 -3.59 -9.53
N GLY A 86 -5.32 -3.19 -8.33
CA GLY A 86 -3.91 -3.00 -8.03
C GLY A 86 -3.23 -1.87 -8.82
N ILE A 87 -4.01 -0.91 -9.30
CA ILE A 87 -3.49 0.35 -9.85
C ILE A 87 -2.98 1.25 -8.72
N ILE A 88 -3.64 1.20 -7.56
CA ILE A 88 -3.17 1.80 -6.32
C ILE A 88 -2.64 0.67 -5.41
N LYS A 89 -1.43 0.84 -4.88
CA LYS A 89 -0.83 -0.02 -3.85
C LYS A 89 -0.82 0.69 -2.51
N GLY A 90 -1.12 -0.05 -1.45
CA GLY A 90 -0.87 0.36 -0.09
C GLY A 90 0.56 0.05 0.30
N SER A 91 1.16 0.88 1.13
CA SER A 91 2.45 0.59 1.75
C SER A 91 2.32 0.84 3.24
N VAL A 92 2.85 -0.08 4.04
CA VAL A 92 2.93 0.01 5.49
C VAL A 92 4.38 -0.12 5.90
N ARG A 93 4.86 0.82 6.71
CA ARG A 93 6.27 0.87 7.12
C ARG A 93 6.42 0.84 8.63
N TYR A 94 7.32 -0.02 9.07
CA TYR A 94 7.85 -0.07 10.41
C TYR A 94 9.33 0.35 10.43
N LYS A 95 9.80 0.79 11.58
CA LYS A 95 11.21 1.06 11.85
C LYS A 95 11.73 0.06 12.88
N ASP A 96 12.83 -0.61 12.55
CA ASP A 96 13.58 -1.42 13.49
C ASP A 96 14.31 -0.52 14.50
N THR A 97 13.98 -0.67 15.78
CA THR A 97 14.50 0.14 16.89
C THR A 97 15.81 -0.41 17.48
N VAL A 98 16.18 -1.66 17.18
CA VAL A 98 17.40 -2.29 17.69
C VAL A 98 18.63 -1.76 16.96
N LEU A 99 18.49 -1.35 15.69
CA LEU A 99 19.54 -0.69 14.89
C LEU A 99 20.85 -1.48 14.70
N GLU A 100 20.91 -2.73 15.16
CA GLU A 100 22.00 -3.66 14.92
C GLU A 100 21.89 -4.32 13.54
N GLU A 101 23.05 -4.52 12.89
CA GLU A 101 23.14 -5.23 11.61
C GLU A 101 22.87 -6.74 11.79
N GLY A 102 21.99 -7.30 10.96
CA GLY A 102 21.65 -8.71 10.95
C GLY A 102 20.29 -8.94 10.30
N GLU A 103 20.08 -10.12 9.71
CA GLU A 103 18.77 -10.56 9.24
C GLU A 103 17.91 -10.90 10.47
N LYS A 104 16.74 -10.29 10.57
CA LYS A 104 15.84 -10.45 11.72
C LYS A 104 14.48 -10.86 11.22
N ASP A 105 14.02 -12.00 11.71
CA ASP A 105 12.74 -12.55 11.30
C ASP A 105 11.58 -11.97 12.12
N TYR A 106 11.31 -10.67 11.96
CA TYR A 106 10.18 -10.02 12.64
C TYR A 106 8.82 -10.32 12.02
N PHE A 107 8.82 -10.90 10.82
CA PHE A 107 7.60 -11.14 10.07
C PHE A 107 7.15 -12.58 10.25
N ASP A 108 8.00 -13.58 9.98
CA ASP A 108 7.62 -14.99 9.93
C ASP A 108 7.88 -15.76 11.24
N SER A 109 8.43 -15.11 12.27
CA SER A 109 8.54 -15.70 13.61
C SER A 109 7.18 -15.87 14.31
N GLU A 110 7.16 -16.75 15.32
CA GLU A 110 5.97 -16.95 16.16
C GLU A 110 5.58 -15.64 16.87
N GLY A 111 4.32 -15.21 16.69
CA GLY A 111 3.86 -13.91 17.19
C GLY A 111 4.34 -12.70 16.37
N GLY A 112 5.06 -12.94 15.27
CA GLY A 112 5.47 -11.94 14.30
C GLY A 112 4.30 -11.37 13.49
N LEU A 113 4.63 -10.48 12.56
CA LEU A 113 3.64 -9.75 11.75
C LEU A 113 2.71 -10.69 10.98
N THR A 114 3.23 -11.82 10.49
CA THR A 114 2.44 -12.85 9.79
C THR A 114 1.31 -13.40 10.66
N GLY A 115 1.61 -13.67 11.94
CA GLY A 115 0.62 -14.13 12.91
C GLY A 115 -0.40 -13.03 13.26
N PHE A 116 0.07 -11.80 13.46
CA PHE A 116 -0.81 -10.64 13.72
C PHE A 116 -1.82 -10.41 12.58
N ILE A 117 -1.33 -10.37 11.34
CA ILE A 117 -2.17 -10.16 10.16
C ILE A 117 -3.18 -11.30 10.03
N SER A 118 -2.72 -12.55 10.05
CA SER A 118 -3.58 -13.72 9.85
C SER A 118 -4.71 -13.81 10.89
N ASN A 119 -4.49 -13.35 12.12
CA ASN A 119 -5.49 -13.39 13.19
C ASN A 119 -6.48 -12.21 13.16
N GLY A 120 -6.04 -11.04 12.71
CA GLY A 120 -6.82 -9.80 12.83
C GLY A 120 -7.51 -9.33 11.54
N ILE A 121 -6.95 -9.68 10.38
CA ILE A 121 -7.27 -9.01 9.12
C ILE A 121 -8.70 -9.23 8.64
N ASP A 122 -9.24 -10.44 8.79
CA ASP A 122 -10.60 -10.77 8.35
C ASP A 122 -11.69 -10.02 9.15
N ASN A 123 -11.34 -9.51 10.34
CA ASN A 123 -12.23 -8.69 11.17
C ASN A 123 -11.95 -7.17 11.01
N ALA A 124 -10.87 -6.81 10.33
CA ALA A 124 -10.41 -5.42 10.22
C ALA A 124 -11.09 -4.65 9.09
N GLU A 125 -11.81 -5.35 8.20
CA GLU A 125 -12.48 -4.77 7.02
C GLU A 125 -11.54 -3.86 6.21
N LEU A 126 -10.29 -4.30 6.01
CA LEU A 126 -9.31 -3.53 5.26
C LEU A 126 -9.76 -3.37 3.79
N PRO A 127 -9.43 -2.23 3.14
CA PRO A 127 -9.76 -2.03 1.74
C PRO A 127 -9.07 -3.07 0.86
N ASP A 128 -9.74 -3.46 -0.23
CA ASP A 128 -9.21 -4.41 -1.20
C ASP A 128 -8.03 -3.81 -1.94
N ALA A 129 -6.81 -4.25 -1.65
CA ALA A 129 -5.63 -3.71 -2.29
C ALA A 129 -4.46 -4.69 -2.24
N PHE A 130 -3.45 -4.40 -3.05
CA PHE A 130 -2.11 -4.95 -2.84
C PHE A 130 -1.37 -4.02 -1.88
N TYR A 131 -0.88 -4.58 -0.79
CA TYR A 131 -0.07 -3.92 0.22
C TYR A 131 1.35 -4.44 0.16
N GLU A 132 2.31 -3.53 0.32
CA GLU A 132 3.69 -3.87 0.71
C GLU A 132 3.86 -3.51 2.18
N VAL A 133 4.02 -4.51 3.04
CA VAL A 133 4.37 -4.29 4.44
C VAL A 133 5.86 -4.47 4.60
N SER A 134 6.55 -3.49 5.17
CA SER A 134 8.01 -3.49 5.23
C SER A 134 8.52 -2.91 6.54
N TYR A 135 9.76 -3.23 6.87
CA TYR A 135 10.52 -2.50 7.87
C TYR A 135 11.85 -2.02 7.31
N TYR A 136 12.41 -0.98 7.91
CA TYR A 136 13.76 -0.51 7.62
C TYR A 136 14.57 -0.38 8.90
N TYR A 137 15.90 -0.47 8.78
CA TYR A 137 16.84 -0.27 9.88
C TYR A 137 17.79 0.89 9.57
N GLY A 138 18.20 1.63 10.60
CA GLY A 138 19.29 2.59 10.48
C GLY A 138 19.26 3.77 11.44
N ALA A 139 20.37 3.98 12.15
CA ALA A 139 20.57 5.13 13.03
C ALA A 139 20.89 6.43 12.26
N LYS A 140 21.38 6.32 11.02
CA LYS A 140 21.89 7.44 10.19
C LYS A 140 21.55 7.33 8.68
N GLY A 141 20.53 6.56 8.30
CA GLY A 141 20.11 6.41 6.90
C GLY A 141 19.09 5.28 6.72
N TYR A 142 18.28 5.35 5.65
CA TYR A 142 17.29 4.32 5.31
C TYR A 142 17.99 3.12 4.66
N ARG A 143 18.23 2.04 5.40
CA ARG A 143 18.58 0.74 4.80
C ARG A 143 17.33 -0.12 4.81
N SER A 144 16.92 -0.58 3.62
CA SER A 144 15.73 -1.41 3.47
C SER A 144 15.92 -2.71 4.24
N GLY A 145 14.99 -3.01 5.15
CA GLY A 145 14.87 -4.32 5.80
C GLY A 145 14.10 -5.28 4.90
N SER A 146 13.28 -6.13 5.50
CA SER A 146 12.41 -7.03 4.75
C SER A 146 11.13 -6.32 4.30
N SER A 147 10.59 -6.75 3.17
CA SER A 147 9.23 -6.44 2.75
C SER A 147 8.49 -7.72 2.37
N VAL A 148 7.20 -7.73 2.66
CA VAL A 148 6.28 -8.82 2.35
C VAL A 148 5.05 -8.27 1.64
N PRO A 149 4.63 -8.93 0.55
CA PRO A 149 3.39 -8.56 -0.11
C PRO A 149 2.20 -9.11 0.68
N LEU A 150 1.11 -8.36 0.67
CA LEU A 150 -0.18 -8.73 1.24
C LEU A 150 -1.27 -8.36 0.23
N LYS A 151 -2.14 -9.28 -0.15
CA LYS A 151 -3.34 -8.95 -0.93
C LYS A 151 -4.58 -9.15 -0.09
N VAL A 152 -5.38 -8.10 -0.04
CA VAL A 152 -6.73 -8.12 0.51
C VAL A 152 -7.72 -8.11 -0.65
N GLN A 153 -8.70 -8.99 -0.60
CA GLN A 153 -9.81 -9.04 -1.55
C GLN A 153 -11.10 -9.43 -0.81
N ASN A 154 -12.21 -8.76 -1.14
CA ASN A 154 -13.46 -8.85 -0.41
C ASN A 154 -13.26 -8.67 1.10
N HIS A 155 -12.40 -7.72 1.49
CA HIS A 155 -12.02 -7.41 2.86
C HIS A 155 -11.37 -8.56 3.65
N LYS A 156 -10.90 -9.60 2.96
CA LYS A 156 -10.22 -10.75 3.54
C LYS A 156 -8.82 -10.89 3.00
N MET A 157 -7.94 -11.48 3.79
CA MET A 157 -6.60 -11.82 3.30
C MET A 157 -6.72 -12.91 2.23
N LEU A 158 -6.33 -12.57 1.01
CA LEU A 158 -6.21 -13.54 -0.07
C LEU A 158 -4.85 -14.25 0.02
N TYR A 159 -3.78 -13.48 0.22
CA TYR A 159 -2.44 -14.04 0.44
C TYR A 159 -1.53 -13.05 1.18
N TYR A 160 -0.47 -13.60 1.78
CA TYR A 160 0.61 -12.87 2.44
C TYR A 160 1.95 -13.60 2.21
N GLY A 161 3.04 -12.86 2.00
CA GLY A 161 4.39 -13.41 1.85
C GLY A 161 4.68 -14.06 0.48
N SER A 162 5.64 -14.98 0.42
CA SER A 162 6.13 -15.62 -0.81
C SER A 162 5.14 -16.54 -1.53
N ASN A 163 3.88 -16.62 -1.08
CA ASN A 163 2.83 -17.41 -1.72
C ASN A 163 2.26 -16.74 -2.99
N PHE A 164 3.15 -16.17 -3.81
CA PHE A 164 2.89 -15.90 -5.22
C PHE A 164 3.12 -17.21 -5.98
N ASN A 165 2.11 -18.06 -6.07
CA ASN A 165 2.09 -19.17 -7.04
C ASN A 165 0.91 -18.99 -7.99
#